data_AF-A0A259LSU0-F1
#
_entry.id   AF-A0A259LSU0-F1
#
_cell.length_a   1.000
_cell.length_b   1.000
_cell.length_c   1.000
_cell.angle_alpha   90.00
_cell.angle_beta   90.00
_cell.angle_gamma   90.00
#
_symmetry.space_group_name_H-M   'P 1'
#
loop_
_entity.id
_entity.type
_entity.pdbx_description
1 polymer ?
#
loop_
_entity_poly.entity_id
_entity_poly.type
_entity_poly.pdbx_seq_one_letter_code
_entity_poly.pdbx_strand_id
1 'polypeptide(L)' 'YTRIGADRNGRVSIDWGVYGLPETFVIDAEGRIAYKHIGPFDRRSLEEDILPVVRRLQEGAGS' A
#
# COMPACT_ATOMS: atom_id res chain seq x y z
N TYR A 1 -11.90 -11.92 -2.62
CA TYR A 1 -10.89 -12.06 -3.68
C TYR A 1 -9.79 -11.04 -3.45
N THR A 2 -8.61 -11.46 -2.99
CA THR A 2 -7.45 -10.57 -2.83
C THR A 2 -6.61 -10.63 -4.11
N ARG A 3 -6.72 -9.63 -4.98
CA ARG A 3 -5.80 -9.47 -6.11
C ARG A 3 -4.54 -8.77 -5.58
N ILE A 4 -3.50 -9.54 -5.28
CA ILE A 4 -2.16 -8.98 -5.06
C ILE A 4 -1.58 -8.70 -6.46
N GLY A 5 -1.64 -7.44 -6.89
CA GLY A 5 -0.97 -6.98 -8.10
C GLY A 5 0.53 -6.80 -7.85
N ALA A 6 1.25 -7.90 -7.64
CA ALA A 6 2.70 -7.85 -7.60
C ALA A 6 3.21 -7.75 -9.05
N ASP A 7 3.59 -6.54 -9.49
CA ASP A 7 4.39 -6.38 -10.70
C ASP A 7 5.76 -7.03 -10.46
N ARG A 8 5.90 -8.27 -10.94
CA ARG A 8 7.16 -9.04 -10.87
C ARG A 8 8.15 -8.60 -11.96
N ASN A 9 7.87 -7.52 -12.69
CA ASN A 9 8.66 -7.08 -13.83
C ASN A 9 9.68 -6.03 -13.38
N GLY A 10 10.53 -6.45 -12.42
CA GLY A 10 11.64 -5.68 -11.91
C GLY A 10 12.52 -5.11 -13.02
N ARG A 11 12.43 -3.80 -13.20
CA ARG A 11 13.41 -2.91 -13.86
C ARG A 11 13.19 -1.57 -13.15
N VAL A 12 14.07 -1.01 -12.33
CA VAL A 12 15.53 -0.95 -12.35
C VAL A 12 15.98 -0.52 -10.94
N SER A 13 16.86 -1.28 -10.28
CA SER A 13 17.87 -0.68 -9.40
C SER A 13 19.01 -0.25 -10.29
N ILE A 14 19.46 1.02 -10.27
CA ILE A 14 20.80 1.44 -10.67
C ILE A 14 21.02 2.92 -10.33
N ASP A 15 22.15 3.15 -9.66
CA ASP A 15 22.90 4.40 -9.44
C ASP A 15 22.35 5.47 -8.47
N TRP A 16 23.19 5.85 -7.50
CA TRP A 16 23.09 7.02 -6.60
C TRP A 16 22.47 6.87 -5.20
N GLY A 17 22.68 5.75 -4.50
CA GLY A 17 22.76 5.73 -3.03
C GLY A 17 21.51 6.07 -2.22
N VAL A 18 20.39 6.39 -2.87
CA VAL A 18 19.08 6.55 -2.25
C VAL A 18 18.13 5.65 -3.03
N TYR A 19 18.07 4.38 -2.64
CA TYR A 19 16.97 3.52 -3.05
C TYR A 19 15.71 4.15 -2.46
N GLY A 20 14.79 4.65 -3.30
CA GLY A 20 13.55 5.27 -2.82
C GLY A 20 12.89 4.39 -1.76
N LEU A 21 12.30 5.00 -0.74
CA LEU A 21 11.58 4.24 0.28
C LEU A 21 10.51 3.39 -0.42
N PRO A 22 10.31 2.12 0.00
CA PRO A 22 9.22 1.34 -0.56
C PRO A 22 7.89 2.06 -0.31
N GLU A 23 6.98 1.95 -1.28
CA GLU A 23 5.67 2.59 -1.22
C GLU A 23 4.58 1.53 -1.27
N THR A 24 3.56 1.65 -0.40
CA THR A 24 2.39 0.77 -0.39
C THR A 24 1.13 1.60 -0.55
N PHE A 25 0.20 1.17 -1.39
CA PHE A 25 -1.04 1.89 -1.66
C PHE A 25 -2.25 1.08 -1.20
N VAL A 26 -3.22 1.75 -0.57
CA VAL A 26 -4.55 1.20 -0.28
C VAL A 26 -5.52 1.78 -1.29
N ILE A 27 -6.25 0.90 -1.98
CA ILE A 27 -7.21 1.24 -3.01
C ILE A 27 -8.63 0.98 -2.48
N ASP A 28 -9.54 1.93 -2.66
CA ASP A 28 -10.95 1.79 -2.28
C ASP A 28 -11.77 0.94 -3.27
N ALA A 29 -13.06 0.75 -2.98
CA ALA A 29 -13.95 -0.06 -3.80
C ALA A 29 -14.22 0.56 -5.20
N GLU A 30 -14.06 1.87 -5.35
CA GLU A 30 -14.20 2.60 -6.62
C GLU A 30 -12.90 2.65 -7.42
N GLY A 31 -11.82 2.01 -6.92
CA GLY A 31 -10.53 1.95 -7.59
C GLY A 31 -9.66 3.21 -7.39
N ARG A 32 -9.96 4.07 -6.42
CA ARG A 32 -9.16 5.26 -6.10
C ARG A 32 -8.15 4.95 -5.01
N ILE A 33 -7.02 5.67 -5.03
CA ILE A 33 -6.03 5.60 -3.96
C ILE A 33 -6.61 6.30 -2.73
N ALA A 34 -6.92 5.52 -1.70
CA ALA A 34 -7.40 6.02 -0.43
C ALA A 34 -6.25 6.35 0.54
N TYR A 35 -5.10 5.70 0.38
CA TYR A 35 -3.92 5.94 1.21
C TYR A 35 -2.63 5.51 0.53
N LYS A 36 -1.52 6.18 0.88
CA LYS A 36 -0.16 5.89 0.46
C LYS A 36 0.75 5.83 1.69
N HIS A 37 1.34 4.67 1.93
CA HIS A 37 2.42 4.46 2.90
C HIS A 37 3.76 4.66 2.22
N ILE A 38 4.68 5.39 2.86
CA ILE A 38 6.05 5.61 2.38
C ILE A 38 6.99 5.15 3.48
N GLY A 39 7.80 4.13 3.19
CA GLY A 39 8.70 3.54 4.16
C GLY A 39 8.56 2.01 4.24
N PRO A 40 9.40 1.36 5.06
CA PRO A 40 9.38 -0.08 5.24
C PRO A 40 7.97 -0.62 5.52
N PHE A 41 7.67 -1.76 4.90
CA PHE A 41 6.45 -2.51 5.20
C PHE A 41 6.78 -3.57 6.25
N ASP A 42 6.40 -3.29 7.49
CA ASP A 42 6.61 -4.14 8.66
C ASP A 42 5.29 -4.33 9.43
N ARG A 43 5.33 -5.12 10.51
CA ARG A 43 4.14 -5.39 11.30
C ARG A 43 3.55 -4.11 11.90
N ARG A 44 4.41 -3.18 12.30
CA ARG A 44 3.98 -1.95 12.96
C ARG A 44 3.24 -1.05 11.98
N SER A 45 3.84 -0.74 10.83
CA SER A 45 3.20 0.02 9.76
C SER A 45 1.92 -0.65 9.26
N LEU A 46 1.88 -1.99 9.22
CA LEU A 46 0.65 -2.71 8.91
C LEU A 46 -0.45 -2.45 9.95
N GLU A 47 -0.15 -2.62 11.24
CA GLU A 47 -1.14 -2.56 12.32
C GLU A 47 -1.58 -1.12 12.67
N GLU A 48 -0.63 -0.18 12.66
CA GLU A 48 -0.81 1.21 13.08
C GLU A 48 -1.25 2.12 11.93
N ASP A 49 -0.80 1.88 10.70
CA ASP A 49 -1.03 2.81 9.58
C ASP A 49 -2.01 2.25 8.54
N ILE A 50 -1.77 1.01 8.07
CA ILE A 50 -2.48 0.47 6.91
C ILE A 50 -3.83 -0.15 7.29
N LEU A 51 -3.88 -1.02 8.29
CA LEU A 51 -5.11 -1.71 8.68
C LEU A 51 -6.23 -0.77 9.17
N PRO A 52 -5.96 0.34 9.90
CA PRO A 52 -7.00 1.29 10.25
C PRO A 52 -7.68 1.91 9.01
N VAL A 53 -6.90 2.24 7.97
CA VAL A 53 -7.46 2.75 6.71
C VAL A 53 -8.35 1.70 6.05
N VAL A 54 -7.86 0.45 5.96
CA VAL A 54 -8.64 -0.66 5.37
C VAL A 54 -9.96 -0.85 6.11
N ARG A 55 -9.95 -0.87 7.45
CA ARG A 55 -11.18 -1.00 8.26
C ARG A 55 -12.17 0.13 7.99
N ARG A 56 -11.69 1.38 7.96
CA ARG A 56 -12.53 2.55 7.64
C ARG A 56 -13.19 2.42 6.27
N LEU A 57 -12.46 1.95 5.26
CA LEU A 57 -13.00 1.76 3.92
C LEU A 57 -14.04 0.63 3.87
N GLN A 58 -13.84 -0.44 4.65
CA GLN A 58 -14.79 -1.53 4.77
C GLN A 58 -16.09 -1.11 5.47
N GLU A 59 -16.01 -0.27 6.49
CA GLU A 59 -17.19 0.26 7.20
C GLU A 59 -18.00 1.21 6.30
N GLY A 60 -17.34 2.07 5.52
CA GLY A 60 -18.00 3.02 4.63
C GLY A 60 -18.64 2.40 3.38
N ALA A 61 -18.16 1.23 2.93
CA ALA A 61 -18.71 0.51 1.78
C ALA A 61 -19.95 -0.33 2.10
N GLY A 62 -20.33 -0.45 3.37
CA GLY A 62 -21.48 -1.24 3.84
C GLY A 62 -22.78 -0.47 4.04
N SER A 63 -22.86 0.79 3.58
CA SER A 63 -24.05 1.67 3.68
C SER A 63 -24.69 1.94 2.33
#